data_AF-A0A640W9U2-F1
#
_entry.id   AF-A0A640W9U2-F1
#
_cell.length_a   1.000
_cell.length_b   1.000
_cell.length_c   1.000
_cell.angle_alpha   90.00
_cell.angle_beta   90.00
_cell.angle_gamma   90.00
#
_symmetry.space_group_name_H-M   'P 1'
#
loop_
_entity.id
_entity.type
_entity.pdbx_description
1 polymer ?
#
loop_
_entity_poly.entity_id
_entity_poly.type
_entity_poly.pdbx_seq_one_letter_code
_entity_poly.pdbx_strand_id
1 'polypeptide(L)'
;MIARKSALIVVTQFANGILGFVALKFISKFMQPWEYGVVGFAYGFVAIFSIFGNLGFNAAHIKRISEGKDMGNCIATYAIIKTFLTALLALAVILSIAIWRYIMHRGFESPVNEKAIYIMLSYFALATLSSVMISTFNARKEIAKARIPYST
;
A
#
# COMPACT_ATOMS: atom_id res chain seq x y z
N MET A 1 21.43 22.26 -2.70
CA MET A 1 20.12 21.79 -2.17
C MET A 1 19.76 20.35 -2.62
N ILE A 2 20.07 19.95 -3.87
CA ILE A 2 19.83 18.59 -4.39
C ILE A 2 20.62 17.52 -3.62
N ALA A 3 21.91 17.75 -3.35
CA ALA A 3 22.78 16.78 -2.66
C ALA A 3 22.27 16.37 -1.26
N ARG A 4 21.79 17.32 -0.44
CA ARG A 4 21.22 17.03 0.90
C ARG A 4 19.94 16.19 0.82
N LYS A 5 19.08 16.45 -0.18
CA LYS A 5 17.84 15.70 -0.40
C LYS A 5 18.12 14.28 -0.90
N SER A 6 19.05 14.13 -1.83
CA SER A 6 19.50 12.82 -2.33
C SER A 6 20.16 12.01 -1.22
N ALA A 7 21.02 12.62 -0.39
CA ALA A 7 21.63 11.97 0.76
C ALA A 7 20.57 11.46 1.77
N LEU A 8 19.56 12.26 2.08
CA LEU A 8 18.47 11.83 2.98
C LEU A 8 17.67 10.65 2.42
N ILE A 9 17.38 10.66 1.11
CA ILE A 9 16.69 9.54 0.44
C ILE A 9 17.55 8.27 0.52
N VAL A 10 18.85 8.38 0.21
CA VAL A 10 19.78 7.25 0.28
C VAL A 10 19.84 6.67 1.69
N VAL A 11 19.98 7.52 2.71
CA VAL A 11 20.01 7.09 4.12
C VAL A 11 18.72 6.39 4.52
N THR A 12 17.56 6.92 4.10
CA THR A 12 16.26 6.32 4.42
C THR A 12 16.10 4.96 3.74
N GLN A 13 16.51 4.83 2.47
CA GLN A 13 16.47 3.56 1.76
C GLN A 13 17.45 2.54 2.33
N PHE A 14 18.62 2.98 2.76
CA PHE A 14 19.58 2.11 3.44
C PHE A 14 19.04 1.60 4.78
N ALA A 15 18.42 2.47 5.58
CA ALA A 15 17.76 2.09 6.82
C ALA A 15 16.62 1.08 6.58
N ASN A 16 15.76 1.34 5.57
CA ASN A 16 14.72 0.40 5.15
C ASN A 16 15.31 -0.96 4.73
N GLY A 17 16.44 -0.95 4.01
CA GLY A 17 17.17 -2.15 3.60
C GLY A 17 17.69 -2.96 4.79
N ILE A 18 18.29 -2.30 5.79
CA ILE A 18 18.75 -2.96 7.02
C ILE A 18 17.57 -3.59 7.76
N LEU A 19 16.47 -2.86 7.93
CA LEU A 19 15.26 -3.40 8.58
C LEU A 19 14.71 -4.62 7.82
N GLY A 20 14.68 -4.56 6.48
CA GLY A 20 14.30 -5.68 5.64
C GLY A 20 15.24 -6.88 5.78
N PHE A 21 16.54 -6.66 5.87
CA PHE A 21 17.53 -7.72 6.09
C PHE A 21 17.38 -8.37 7.47
N VAL A 22 17.13 -7.57 8.51
CA VAL A 22 16.85 -8.09 9.86
C VAL A 22 15.58 -8.93 9.84
N ALA A 23 14.50 -8.45 9.20
CA ALA A 23 13.26 -9.23 9.05
C ALA A 23 13.50 -10.55 8.32
N LEU A 24 14.28 -10.55 7.23
CA LEU A 24 14.67 -11.76 6.50
C LEU A 24 15.42 -12.76 7.38
N LYS A 25 16.30 -12.31 8.28
CA LYS A 25 16.98 -13.18 9.25
C LYS A 25 16.00 -13.88 10.18
N PHE A 26 14.93 -13.21 10.61
CA PHE A 26 13.89 -13.85 11.40
C PHE A 26 13.10 -14.87 10.58
N ILE A 27 12.71 -14.51 9.37
CA ILE A 27 12.02 -15.44 8.45
C ILE A 27 12.87 -16.69 8.22
N SER A 28 14.16 -16.54 7.90
CA SER A 28 15.04 -17.67 7.59
C SER A 28 15.32 -18.57 8.80
N LYS A 29 15.28 -18.02 10.01
CA LYS A 29 15.53 -18.78 11.24
C LYS A 29 14.28 -19.48 11.77
N PHE A 30 13.11 -18.86 11.63
CA PHE A 30 11.89 -19.29 12.32
C PHE A 30 10.80 -19.85 11.41
N MET A 31 10.79 -19.54 10.11
CA MET A 31 9.77 -20.05 9.19
C MET A 31 10.26 -21.28 8.42
N GLN A 32 9.42 -22.31 8.37
CA GLN A 32 9.60 -23.46 7.49
C GLN A 32 9.22 -23.10 6.05
N PRO A 33 9.74 -23.83 5.03
CA PRO A 33 9.42 -23.57 3.62
C PRO A 33 7.92 -23.55 3.32
N TRP A 34 7.16 -24.43 3.96
CA TRP A 34 5.70 -24.46 3.84
C TRP A 34 5.05 -23.15 4.31
N GLU A 35 5.38 -22.68 5.51
CA GLU A 35 4.81 -21.46 6.09
C GLU A 35 5.14 -20.23 5.26
N TYR A 36 6.36 -20.16 4.74
CA TYR A 36 6.77 -19.11 3.82
C TYR A 36 5.95 -19.13 2.52
N GLY A 37 5.71 -20.34 1.98
CA GLY A 37 4.84 -20.55 0.83
C GLY A 37 3.40 -20.07 1.06
N VAL A 38 2.83 -20.34 2.24
CA VAL A 38 1.49 -19.88 2.60
C VAL A 38 1.39 -18.35 2.63
N VAL A 39 2.37 -17.67 3.24
CA VAL A 39 2.42 -16.20 3.28
C VAL A 39 2.63 -15.61 1.88
N GLY A 40 3.51 -16.21 1.07
CA GLY A 40 3.76 -15.80 -0.30
C GLY A 40 2.53 -15.94 -1.19
N PHE A 41 1.80 -17.06 -1.06
CA PHE A 41 0.53 -17.29 -1.74
C PHE A 41 -0.51 -16.23 -1.35
N ALA A 42 -0.71 -15.99 -0.05
CA ALA A 42 -1.65 -14.99 0.44
C ALA A 42 -1.31 -13.57 -0.05
N TYR A 43 -0.01 -13.20 -0.01
CA TYR A 43 0.49 -11.94 -0.57
C TYR A 43 0.16 -11.81 -2.05
N GLY A 44 0.56 -12.81 -2.85
CA GLY A 44 0.32 -12.80 -4.30
C GLY A 44 -1.17 -12.72 -4.65
N PHE A 45 -2.00 -13.49 -3.95
CA PHE A 45 -3.44 -13.50 -4.16
C PHE A 45 -4.06 -12.12 -3.95
N VAL A 46 -3.80 -11.47 -2.81
CA VAL A 46 -4.34 -10.14 -2.51
C VAL A 46 -3.71 -9.07 -3.42
N ALA A 47 -2.42 -9.19 -3.75
CA ALA A 47 -1.70 -8.25 -4.59
C ALA A 47 -2.31 -8.10 -5.99
N ILE A 48 -2.86 -9.17 -6.57
CA ILE A 48 -3.58 -9.11 -7.86
C ILE A 48 -4.74 -8.11 -7.81
N PHE A 49 -5.44 -8.03 -6.67
CA PHE A 49 -6.56 -7.11 -6.47
C PHE A 49 -6.11 -5.72 -6.00
N SER A 50 -4.84 -5.54 -5.61
CA SER A 50 -4.34 -4.27 -5.04
C SER A 50 -4.53 -3.05 -5.95
N ILE A 51 -4.66 -3.27 -7.26
CA ILE A 51 -5.01 -2.24 -8.24
C ILE A 51 -6.31 -1.50 -7.87
N PHE A 52 -7.30 -2.20 -7.31
CA PHE A 52 -8.55 -1.60 -6.86
C PHE A 52 -8.37 -0.65 -5.67
N GLY A 53 -7.36 -0.88 -4.83
CA GLY A 53 -7.00 0.04 -3.74
C GLY A 53 -6.26 1.30 -4.23
N ASN A 54 -5.74 1.29 -5.46
CA ASN A 54 -4.95 2.38 -6.00
C ASN A 54 -5.13 2.54 -7.53
N LEU A 55 -6.28 3.06 -7.94
CA LEU A 55 -6.59 3.41 -9.34
C LEU A 55 -5.91 4.73 -9.79
N GLY A 56 -4.67 4.99 -9.37
CA GLY A 56 -3.93 6.22 -9.71
C GLY A 56 -4.35 7.48 -8.94
N PHE A 57 -5.32 7.39 -8.02
CA PHE A 57 -5.81 8.52 -7.24
C PHE A 57 -4.74 9.21 -6.37
N ASN A 58 -3.65 8.51 -6.02
CA ASN A 58 -2.51 9.13 -5.31
C ASN A 58 -1.91 10.28 -6.14
N ALA A 59 -1.67 10.07 -7.43
CA ALA A 59 -1.10 11.07 -8.32
C ALA A 59 -2.10 12.22 -8.58
N ALA A 60 -3.39 11.88 -8.77
CA ALA A 60 -4.45 12.87 -8.93
C ALA A 60 -4.56 13.79 -7.70
N HIS A 61 -4.52 13.23 -6.49
CA HIS A 61 -4.52 13.99 -5.23
C HIS A 61 -3.33 14.94 -5.11
N ILE A 62 -2.12 14.43 -5.35
CA ILE A 62 -0.89 15.25 -5.34
C ILE A 62 -1.00 16.41 -6.32
N LYS A 63 -1.48 16.15 -7.55
CA LYS A 63 -1.67 17.17 -8.58
C LYS A 63 -2.67 18.23 -8.15
N ARG A 64 -3.87 17.84 -7.68
CA ARG A 64 -4.92 18.78 -7.26
C ARG A 64 -4.45 19.71 -6.13
N ILE A 65 -3.73 19.17 -5.15
CA ILE A 65 -3.15 19.96 -4.07
C ILE A 65 -2.06 20.90 -4.61
N SER A 66 -1.18 20.42 -5.51
CA SER A 66 -0.12 21.24 -6.10
C SER A 66 -0.63 22.41 -6.94
N GLU A 67 -1.80 22.27 -7.55
CA GLU A 67 -2.50 23.34 -8.30
C GLU A 67 -3.11 24.42 -7.38
N GLY A 68 -2.93 24.32 -6.07
CA GLY A 68 -3.39 25.33 -5.11
C GLY A 68 -4.87 25.25 -4.76
N LYS A 69 -5.55 24.13 -5.04
CA LYS A 69 -6.94 23.90 -4.61
C LYS A 69 -7.03 23.83 -3.08
N ASP A 70 -8.22 24.05 -2.57
CA ASP A 70 -8.49 24.00 -1.13
C ASP A 70 -8.02 22.68 -0.51
N MET A 71 -7.03 22.77 0.38
CA MET A 71 -6.36 21.59 0.94
C MET A 71 -7.32 20.77 1.81
N GLY A 72 -8.20 21.42 2.56
CA GLY A 72 -9.14 20.74 3.45
C GLY A 72 -10.07 19.83 2.66
N ASN A 73 -10.74 20.38 1.66
CA ASN A 73 -11.64 19.66 0.78
C ASN A 73 -10.93 18.58 -0.05
N CYS A 74 -9.71 18.85 -0.54
CA CYS A 74 -8.93 17.85 -1.28
C CYS A 74 -8.56 16.66 -0.39
N ILE A 75 -8.09 16.89 0.83
CA ILE A 75 -7.72 15.81 1.77
C ILE A 75 -8.95 15.00 2.18
N ALA A 76 -10.06 15.66 2.54
CA ALA A 76 -11.29 15.00 2.94
C ALA A 76 -11.86 14.12 1.79
N THR A 77 -11.96 14.69 0.59
CA THR A 77 -12.45 13.96 -0.59
C THR A 77 -11.55 12.76 -0.91
N TYR A 78 -10.24 12.94 -0.85
CA TYR A 78 -9.29 11.87 -1.12
C TYR A 78 -9.35 10.75 -0.06
N ALA A 79 -9.52 11.08 1.22
CA ALA A 79 -9.70 10.09 2.27
C ALA A 79 -10.99 9.28 2.09
N ILE A 80 -12.09 9.92 1.68
CA ILE A 80 -13.36 9.24 1.37
C ILE A 80 -13.17 8.30 0.18
N ILE A 81 -12.57 8.79 -0.92
CA ILE A 81 -12.28 7.97 -2.10
C ILE A 81 -11.41 6.77 -1.71
N LYS A 82 -10.35 6.98 -0.92
CA LYS A 82 -9.47 5.90 -0.47
C LYS A 82 -10.17 4.88 0.41
N THR A 83 -11.08 5.31 1.28
CA THR A 83 -11.90 4.40 2.08
C THR A 83 -12.79 3.55 1.18
N PHE A 84 -13.44 4.17 0.18
CA PHE A 84 -14.23 3.45 -0.81
C PHE A 84 -13.41 2.45 -1.63
N LEU A 85 -12.23 2.85 -2.11
CA LEU A 85 -11.31 1.96 -2.85
C LEU A 85 -10.81 0.79 -1.99
N THR A 86 -10.54 1.02 -0.70
CA THR A 86 -10.21 -0.05 0.25
C THR A 86 -11.38 -1.02 0.43
N ALA A 87 -12.61 -0.52 0.52
CA ALA A 87 -13.79 -1.38 0.57
C ALA A 87 -13.97 -2.19 -0.72
N LEU A 88 -13.74 -1.57 -1.88
CA LEU A 88 -13.78 -2.24 -3.18
C LEU A 88 -12.73 -3.35 -3.29
N LEU A 89 -11.49 -3.09 -2.85
CA LEU A 89 -10.44 -4.10 -2.74
C LEU A 89 -10.88 -5.28 -1.86
N ALA A 90 -11.39 -5.00 -0.66
CA ALA A 90 -11.85 -6.03 0.27
C ALA A 90 -12.99 -6.87 -0.32
N LEU A 91 -13.98 -6.21 -0.94
CA LEU A 91 -15.09 -6.86 -1.59
C LEU A 91 -14.63 -7.74 -2.76
N ALA A 92 -13.69 -7.26 -3.59
CA ALA A 92 -13.16 -8.05 -4.70
C ALA A 92 -12.45 -9.33 -4.22
N VAL A 93 -11.65 -9.24 -3.15
CA VAL A 93 -10.97 -10.39 -2.55
C VAL A 93 -11.97 -11.38 -1.95
N ILE A 94 -12.96 -10.89 -1.18
CA ILE A 94 -13.98 -11.74 -0.55
C ILE A 94 -14.84 -12.43 -1.61
N LEU A 95 -15.26 -11.71 -2.67
CA LEU A 95 -16.00 -12.30 -3.78
C LEU A 95 -15.19 -13.35 -4.53
N SER A 96 -13.89 -13.11 -4.76
CA SER A 96 -13.00 -14.10 -5.37
C SER A 96 -12.95 -15.40 -4.57
N ILE A 97 -12.82 -15.30 -3.24
CA ILE A 97 -12.87 -16.45 -2.33
C ILE A 97 -14.25 -17.14 -2.38
N ALA A 98 -15.33 -16.38 -2.38
CA ALA A 98 -16.68 -16.91 -2.45
C ALA A 98 -16.94 -17.67 -3.78
N ILE A 99 -16.50 -17.12 -4.90
CA ILE A 99 -16.57 -17.77 -6.22
C ILE A 99 -15.78 -19.08 -6.21
N TRP A 100 -14.56 -19.07 -5.66
CA TRP A 100 -13.73 -20.26 -5.54
C TRP A 100 -14.41 -21.37 -4.72
N ARG A 101 -15.02 -21.01 -3.59
CA ARG A 101 -15.62 -21.96 -2.67
C ARG A 101 -16.99 -22.48 -3.12
N TYR A 102 -17.87 -21.59 -3.55
CA TYR A 102 -19.28 -21.91 -3.79
C TYR A 102 -19.59 -22.23 -5.25
N ILE A 103 -18.89 -21.63 -6.21
CA ILE A 103 -19.14 -21.85 -7.64
C ILE A 103 -18.25 -22.97 -8.17
N MET A 104 -16.94 -22.90 -7.89
CA MET A 104 -15.99 -23.90 -8.36
C MET A 104 -15.97 -25.16 -7.49
N HIS A 105 -16.67 -25.16 -6.35
CA HIS A 105 -16.71 -26.25 -5.37
C HIS A 105 -15.31 -26.74 -4.95
N ARG A 106 -14.32 -25.84 -4.97
CA ARG A 106 -12.94 -26.13 -4.58
C ARG A 106 -12.68 -25.62 -3.16
N GLY A 107 -12.01 -26.46 -2.37
CA GLY A 107 -11.44 -26.05 -1.09
C GLY A 107 -10.07 -25.38 -1.26
N PHE A 108 -9.60 -24.73 -0.20
CA PHE A 108 -8.17 -24.45 -0.05
C PHE A 108 -7.48 -25.72 0.48
N GLU A 109 -6.21 -25.93 0.08
CA GLU A 109 -5.39 -27.06 0.51
C GLU A 109 -5.26 -27.17 2.04
N SER A 110 -5.27 -26.04 2.73
CA SER A 110 -5.27 -25.96 4.20
C SER A 110 -6.12 -24.80 4.70
N PRO A 111 -6.80 -24.91 5.85
CA PRO A 111 -7.49 -23.79 6.51
C PRO A 111 -6.56 -22.62 6.85
N VAL A 112 -5.25 -22.85 6.92
CA VAL A 112 -4.24 -21.82 7.19
C VAL A 112 -4.10 -20.87 5.99
N ASN A 113 -4.27 -21.36 4.77
CA ASN A 113 -4.14 -20.55 3.54
C ASN A 113 -5.21 -19.47 3.46
N GLU A 114 -6.45 -19.83 3.79
CA GLU A 114 -7.57 -18.89 3.81
C GLU A 114 -7.37 -17.80 4.89
N LYS A 115 -6.94 -18.20 6.10
CA LYS A 115 -6.63 -17.26 7.19
C LYS A 115 -5.50 -16.30 6.80
N ALA A 116 -4.46 -16.81 6.15
CA ALA A 116 -3.35 -15.98 5.68
C ALA A 116 -3.82 -14.92 4.67
N ILE A 117 -4.76 -15.25 3.78
CA ILE A 117 -5.36 -14.29 2.84
C ILE A 117 -6.06 -13.16 3.62
N TYR A 118 -6.87 -13.46 4.64
CA TYR A 118 -7.55 -12.41 5.42
C TYR A 118 -6.58 -11.53 6.22
N ILE A 119 -5.51 -12.10 6.77
CA ILE A 119 -4.44 -11.34 7.42
C ILE A 119 -3.79 -10.39 6.41
N MET A 120 -3.48 -10.90 5.22
CA MET A 120 -2.85 -10.10 4.18
C MET A 120 -3.79 -9.03 3.61
N LEU A 121 -5.08 -9.33 3.47
CA LEU A 121 -6.09 -8.34 3.10
C LEU A 121 -6.14 -7.19 4.11
N SER A 122 -6.09 -7.51 5.40
CA SER A 122 -6.04 -6.51 6.47
C SER A 122 -4.79 -5.62 6.34
N TYR A 123 -3.63 -6.22 6.06
CA TYR A 123 -2.40 -5.49 5.78
C TYR A 123 -2.56 -4.54 4.57
N PHE A 124 -3.07 -5.02 3.44
CA PHE A 124 -3.26 -4.19 2.23
C PHE A 124 -4.29 -3.06 2.46
N ALA A 125 -5.34 -3.31 3.24
CA ALA A 125 -6.32 -2.30 3.61
C ALA A 125 -5.69 -1.18 4.44
N LEU A 126 -4.94 -1.53 5.49
CA LEU A 126 -4.23 -0.57 6.33
C LEU A 126 -3.15 0.19 5.54
N ALA A 127 -2.43 -0.50 4.65
CA ALA A 127 -1.44 0.13 3.78
C ALA A 127 -2.09 1.15 2.82
N THR A 128 -3.26 0.81 2.26
CA THR A 128 -4.01 1.70 1.38
C THR A 128 -4.50 2.94 2.11
N LEU A 129 -5.01 2.80 3.34
CA LEU A 129 -5.41 3.93 4.18
C LEU A 129 -4.20 4.79 4.59
N SER A 130 -3.10 4.16 5.00
CA SER A 130 -1.85 4.85 5.35
C SER A 130 -1.27 5.65 4.18
N SER A 131 -1.52 5.20 2.94
CA SER A 131 -1.11 5.91 1.73
C SER A 131 -1.75 7.30 1.60
N VAL A 132 -2.87 7.57 2.27
CA VAL A 132 -3.50 8.90 2.33
C VAL A 132 -2.55 9.92 2.97
N MET A 133 -1.98 9.55 4.11
CA MET A 133 -1.06 10.40 4.87
C MET A 133 0.23 10.66 4.09
N ILE A 134 0.81 9.60 3.53
CA ILE A 134 2.05 9.69 2.73
C ILE A 134 1.84 10.58 1.50
N SER A 135 0.73 10.37 0.77
CA SER A 135 0.43 11.15 -0.43
C SER A 135 0.16 12.62 -0.11
N THR A 136 -0.52 12.91 1.00
CA THR A 136 -0.78 14.27 1.46
C THR A 136 0.50 14.98 1.88
N PHE A 137 1.40 14.30 2.59
CA PHE A 137 2.72 14.85 2.94
C PHE A 137 3.55 15.15 1.70
N ASN A 138 3.58 14.22 0.74
CA ASN A 138 4.25 14.42 -0.55
C ASN A 138 3.65 15.60 -1.33
N ALA A 139 2.33 15.74 -1.33
CA ALA A 139 1.65 16.86 -2.00
C ALA A 139 2.02 18.23 -1.39
N ARG A 140 2.08 18.33 -0.05
CA ARG A 140 2.54 19.55 0.64
C ARG A 140 3.99 19.89 0.32
N LYS A 141 4.84 18.88 0.20
CA LYS A 141 6.25 19.03 -0.20
C LYS A 141 6.38 19.57 -1.63
N GLU A 142 5.53 19.12 -2.56
CA GLU A 142 5.52 19.67 -3.93
C GLU A 142 5.07 21.14 -3.96
N ILE A 143 4.06 21.54 -3.18
CA ILE A 143 3.68 22.96 -3.05
C ILE A 143 4.85 23.80 -2.52
N ALA A 144 5.54 23.31 -1.47
CA ALA A 144 6.66 24.03 -0.90
C ALA A 144 7.76 24.29 -1.94
N LYS A 145 8.02 23.33 -2.84
CA LYS A 145 8.95 23.54 -3.96
C LYS A 145 8.43 24.54 -4.99
N ALA A 146 7.15 24.46 -5.37
CA ALA A 146 6.56 25.36 -6.35
C ALA A 146 6.52 26.82 -5.89
N ARG A 147 6.50 27.06 -4.56
CA ARG A 147 6.49 28.39 -3.96
C ARG A 147 7.87 28.99 -3.70
N ILE A 148 8.95 28.20 -3.76
CA ILE A 148 10.30 28.77 -3.71
C ILE A 148 10.51 29.47 -5.05
N PRO A 149 10.60 30.82 -5.10
CA PRO A 149 10.94 31.52 -6.33
C PRO A 149 12.28 30.95 -6.80
N TYR A 150 12.45 30.77 -8.11
CA TYR A 150 13.74 30.41 -8.68
C TYR A 150 14.79 31.47 -8.29
N SER A 151 15.41 31.32 -7.12
CA SER A 151 16.64 32.02 -6.79
C SER A 151 17.73 31.29 -7.54
N THR A 152 18.03 31.81 -8.73
CA THR A 152 19.33 31.67 -9.39
C THR A 152 20.46 31.79 -8.38
#